data_AF-A0A7C7JKD1-F1
#
_entry.id   AF-A0A7C7JKD1-F1
#
_cell.length_a   1.000
_cell.length_b   1.000
_cell.length_c   1.000
_cell.angle_alpha   90.00
_cell.angle_beta   90.00
_cell.angle_gamma   90.00
#
_symmetry.space_group_name_H-M   'P 1'
#
loop_
_entity.id
_entity.type
_entity.pdbx_description
1 polymer ?
#
loop_
_entity_poly.entity_id
_entity_poly.type
_entity_poly.pdbx_seq_one_letter_code
_entity_poly.pdbx_strand_id
1 'polypeptide(L)' 'MSLINLFLVFYGYLSLSFGWIFYGVVFLSFAVALYTAYRSRDIYTTAERFVNTITLLGVFDLAISSLVASFLTVKWILNL' A
#
# COMPACT_ATOMS: atom_id res chain seq x y z
N MET A 1 7.28 -17.19 -23.12
CA MET A 1 7.57 -16.04 -22.24
C MET A 1 8.68 -16.44 -21.27
N SER A 2 9.72 -15.62 -21.06
CA SER A 2 10.71 -15.91 -20.02
C SER A 2 10.15 -15.58 -18.62
N LEU A 3 10.62 -16.29 -17.59
CA LEU A 3 10.25 -16.02 -16.19
C LEU A 3 10.57 -14.57 -15.80
N ILE A 4 11.69 -14.04 -16.30
CA ILE A 4 12.15 -12.67 -16.05
C ILE A 4 11.13 -11.66 -16.60
N ASN A 5 10.61 -11.86 -17.81
CA ASN A 5 9.62 -10.96 -18.39
C ASN A 5 8.32 -10.97 -17.60
N LEU A 6 7.88 -12.14 -17.13
CA LEU A 6 6.68 -12.26 -16.30
C LEU A 6 6.85 -11.51 -14.97
N PHE A 7 8.00 -11.68 -14.32
CA PHE A 7 8.33 -10.97 -13.08
C PHE A 7 8.34 -9.46 -13.26
N LEU A 8 8.95 -8.95 -14.35
CA LEU A 8 9.01 -7.51 -14.62
C LEU A 8 7.61 -6.92 -14.83
N VAL A 9 6.72 -7.62 -15.54
CA VAL A 9 5.34 -7.18 -15.76
C VAL A 9 4.56 -7.15 -14.44
N PHE A 10 4.65 -8.24 -13.66
CA PHE A 10 4.03 -8.29 -12.33
C PHE A 10 4.52 -7.16 -11.43
N TYR A 11 5.84 -6.96 -11.36
CA TYR A 11 6.45 -5.92 -10.54
C TYR A 11 6.05 -4.52 -11.01
N GLY A 12 5.95 -4.30 -12.32
CA GLY A 12 5.45 -3.06 -12.90
C GLY A 12 4.03 -2.74 -12.43
N TYR A 13 3.10 -3.69 -12.50
CA TYR A 13 1.74 -3.50 -12.02
C TYR A 13 1.67 -3.35 -10.50
N LEU A 14 2.46 -4.12 -9.75
CA LEU A 14 2.53 -4.05 -8.30
C LEU A 14 2.99 -2.66 -7.84
N SER A 15 4.11 -2.17 -8.38
CA SER A 15 4.67 -0.86 -8.01
C SER A 15 3.71 0.28 -8.33
N LEU A 16 3.01 0.21 -9.47
CA LEU A 16 2.01 1.21 -9.85
C LEU A 16 0.82 1.20 -8.89
N SER A 17 0.21 0.03 -8.65
CA SER A 17 -0.94 -0.11 -7.76
C SER A 17 -0.60 0.34 -6.35
N PHE A 18 0.52 -0.17 -5.81
CA PHE A 18 0.99 0.15 -4.47
C PHE A 18 1.28 1.65 -4.34
N GLY A 19 1.98 2.25 -5.30
CA GLY A 19 2.31 3.68 -5.26
C GLY A 19 1.08 4.58 -5.14
N TRP A 20 0.02 4.30 -5.89
CA TRP A 20 -1.22 5.10 -5.84
C TRP A 20 -1.96 4.94 -4.52
N ILE A 21 -2.14 3.71 -4.04
CA ILE A 21 -2.89 3.42 -2.81
C ILE A 21 -2.10 3.91 -1.59
N PHE A 22 -0.77 3.80 -1.62
CA PHE A 22 0.10 4.17 -0.51
C PHE A 22 0.00 5.67 -0.15
N TYR A 23 -0.27 6.56 -1.11
CA TYR A 23 -0.55 7.97 -0.80
C TYR A 23 -1.79 8.12 0.11
N GLY A 24 -2.85 7.35 -0.15
CA GLY A 24 -4.04 7.31 0.70
C GLY A 24 -3.74 6.75 2.09
N VAL A 25 -2.91 5.70 2.16
CA VAL A 25 -2.45 5.11 3.42
C VAL A 25 -1.69 6.12 4.28
N VAL A 26 -0.76 6.87 3.69
CA VAL A 26 0.01 7.92 4.37
C VAL A 26 -0.93 9.02 4.87
N PHE A 27 -1.83 9.51 4.00
CA PHE A 27 -2.78 10.55 4.36
C PHE A 27 -3.68 10.15 5.54
N LEU A 28 -4.24 8.94 5.50
CA LEU A 28 -5.11 8.44 6.57
C LEU A 28 -4.35 8.24 7.88
N SER A 29 -3.11 7.74 7.81
CA SER A 29 -2.23 7.61 8.97
C SER A 29 -1.95 8.97 9.62
N PHE A 30 -1.70 10.01 8.82
CA PHE A 30 -1.55 11.38 9.34
C PHE A 30 -2.84 11.90 9.96
N ALA A 31 -4.00 11.66 9.36
CA ALA A 31 -5.28 12.07 9.94
C ALA A 31 -5.53 11.45 11.33
N VAL A 32 -5.24 10.15 11.49
CA VAL A 32 -5.32 9.45 12.78
C VAL A 32 -4.32 10.01 13.79
N ALA A 33 -3.09 10.28 13.36
CA ALA A 33 -2.07 10.88 14.21
C ALA A 33 -2.48 12.28 14.68
N LEU A 34 -2.97 13.15 13.80
CA LEU A 34 -3.46 14.49 14.15
C LEU A 34 -4.62 14.44 15.14
N TYR A 35 -5.58 13.53 14.93
CA TYR A 35 -6.68 13.32 15.88
C TYR A 35 -6.15 12.89 17.26
N THR A 36 -5.17 11.98 17.29
CA THR A 36 -4.53 11.53 18.53
C THR A 36 -3.80 12.67 19.21
N ALA A 37 -3.03 13.46 18.46
CA ALA A 37 -2.28 14.62 18.99
C ALA A 37 -3.20 15.65 19.63
N TYR A 38 -4.34 15.94 18.99
CA TYR A 38 -5.33 16.87 19.54
C TYR A 38 -5.91 16.39 20.87
N ARG A 39 -6.08 15.06 21.04
CA ARG A 39 -6.71 14.45 22.21
C ARG A 39 -5.73 14.18 23.35
N SER A 40 -4.58 13.58 23.08
CA SER A 40 -3.63 13.13 24.12
C SER A 40 -2.62 14.20 24.51
N ARG A 41 -2.30 15.14 23.59
CA ARG A 41 -1.15 16.07 23.71
C ARG A 41 0.18 15.38 24.03
N ASP A 42 0.28 14.08 23.77
CA ASP A 42 1.49 13.28 23.93
C ASP A 42 2.03 12.86 22.57
N ILE A 43 3.26 13.28 22.30
CA ILE A 43 3.95 13.01 21.05
C ILE A 43 4.31 11.53 20.87
N TYR A 44 4.60 10.82 21.96
CA TYR A 44 4.95 9.41 21.90
C TYR A 44 3.75 8.56 21.50
N THR A 45 2.61 8.74 22.18
CA THR A 45 1.34 8.09 21.82
C THR A 45 0.92 8.43 20.38
N THR A 46 1.11 9.68 19.96
CA THR A 46 0.81 10.12 18.59
C THR A 46 1.65 9.39 17.54
N ALA A 47 2.97 9.33 17.77
CA ALA A 47 3.90 8.66 16.88
C ALA A 47 3.62 7.15 16.81
N GLU A 48 3.38 6.51 17.97
CA GLU A 48 3.01 5.10 18.04
C GLU A 48 1.74 4.82 17.23
N ARG A 49 0.71 5.68 17.35
CA ARG A 49 -0.52 5.54 16.57
C ARG A 49 -0.28 5.71 15.07
N PHE A 50 0.52 6.70 14.66
CA PHE A 50 0.89 6.85 13.26
C PHE A 50 1.56 5.58 12.70
N VAL A 51 2.58 5.07 13.40
CA VAL A 51 3.35 3.89 12.97
C VAL A 51 2.47 2.64 12.90
N ASN A 52 1.59 2.44 13.89
CA ASN A 52 0.67 1.31 13.89
C ASN A 52 -0.34 1.40 12.74
N THR A 53 -0.90 2.58 12.49
CA THR A 53 -1.87 2.80 11.41
C THR A 53 -1.21 2.63 10.04
N ILE A 54 -0.05 3.24 9.80
CA ILE A 54 0.62 3.14 8.50
C ILE A 54 1.09 1.73 8.20
N THR A 55 1.55 0.99 9.23
CA THR A 55 1.96 -0.41 9.07
C THR A 55 0.77 -1.29 8.73
N LEU A 56 -0.32 -1.19 9.50
CA LEU A 56 -1.52 -2.00 9.26
C LEU A 56 -2.10 -1.73 7.87
N LEU A 57 -2.30 -0.46 7.52
CA LEU A 57 -2.85 -0.07 6.23
C LEU A 57 -1.91 -0.40 5.07
N GLY A 58 -0.60 -0.25 5.27
CA GLY A 58 0.41 -0.61 4.27
C GLY A 58 0.44 -2.10 3.95
N VAL A 59 0.19 -2.97 4.94
CA VAL A 59 0.03 -4.41 4.71
C VAL A 59 -1.22 -4.71 3.89
N PHE A 60 -2.35 -4.05 4.19
CA PHE A 60 -3.56 -4.19 3.40
C PHE A 60 -3.39 -3.70 1.96
N ASP A 61 -2.73 -2.56 1.77
CA ASP A 61 -2.36 -2.05 0.45
C ASP A 61 -1.51 -3.06 -0.32
N LEU A 62 -0.45 -3.60 0.28
CA LEU A 62 0.40 -4.58 -0.38
C LEU A 62 -0.40 -5.83 -0.80
N ALA A 63 -1.32 -6.31 0.04
CA ALA A 63 -2.18 -7.44 -0.28
C ALA A 63 -3.12 -7.14 -1.47
N ILE A 64 -3.80 -6.00 -1.46
CA ILE A 64 -4.71 -5.57 -2.54
C ILE A 64 -3.92 -5.34 -3.83
N SER A 65 -2.81 -4.62 -3.76
CA SER A 65 -1.94 -4.33 -4.89
C SER A 65 -1.33 -5.60 -5.50
N SER A 66 -1.01 -6.60 -4.68
CA SER A 66 -0.56 -7.91 -5.15
C SER A 66 -1.67 -8.68 -5.90
N LEU A 67 -2.92 -8.62 -5.41
CA LEU A 67 -4.06 -9.23 -6.09
C LEU A 67 -4.34 -8.55 -7.44
N VAL A 68 -4.34 -7.21 -7.47
CA VAL A 68 -4.52 -6.42 -8.69
C VAL A 68 -3.40 -6.72 -9.69
N ALA A 69 -2.13 -6.71 -9.24
CA ALA A 69 -1.00 -7.01 -10.09
C ALA A 69 -1.05 -8.42 -10.66
N SER A 70 -1.44 -9.42 -9.85
CA SER A 70 -1.62 -10.80 -10.30
C SER A 70 -2.71 -10.90 -11.38
N PHE A 71 -3.86 -10.26 -11.15
CA PHE A 71 -4.96 -10.22 -12.12
C PHE A 71 -4.54 -9.57 -13.44
N LEU A 72 -3.89 -8.40 -13.40
CA LEU A 72 -3.43 -7.69 -14.59
C LEU A 72 -2.33 -8.46 -15.33
N THR A 73 -1.45 -9.13 -14.60
CA THR A 73 -0.42 -9.98 -15.21
C THR A 73 -1.04 -11.18 -15.93
N VAL A 74 -2.02 -11.84 -15.32
CA VAL A 74 -2.76 -12.94 -15.97
C VAL A 74 -3.51 -12.44 -17.20
N LYS A 75 -4.20 -11.30 -17.09
CA LYS A 75 -4.88 -10.66 -18.20
C LYS A 75 -3.92 -10.38 -19.37
N TRP A 76 -2.74 -9.83 -19.07
CA TRP A 76 -1.68 -9.58 -20.05
C TRP A 76 -1.16 -10.86 -20.72
N ILE A 77 -0.96 -11.95 -19.97
CA ILE A 77 -0.56 -13.26 -20.53
C ILE A 77 -1.61 -13.80 -21.49
N LEU A 78 -2.89 -13.69 -21.11
CA LEU A 78 -4.02 -14.19 -21.90
C LEU A 78 -4.38 -13.27 -23.07
N ASN A 79 -3.75 -12.08 -23.16
CA ASN A 79 -4.03 -11.06 -24.15
C ASN A 79 -5.52 -10.64 -24.21
N LEU A 80 -6.16 -10.65 -23.04
CA LEU A 80 -7.54 -10.19 -22.78
C LEU A 80 -7.53 -8.71 -22.37
#